data_AF-A0A938HA96-F1
#
_entry.id   AF-A0A938HA96-F1
#
_cell.length_a   1.000
_cell.length_b   1.000
_cell.length_c   1.000
_cell.angle_alpha   90.00
_cell.angle_beta   90.00
_cell.angle_gamma   90.00
#
_symmetry.space_group_name_H-M   'P 1'
#
loop_
_entity.id
_entity.type
_entity.pdbx_description
1 polymer ?
#
loop_
_entity_poly.entity_id
_entity_poly.type
_entity_poly.pdbx_seq_one_letter_code
_entity_poly.pdbx_strand_id
1 'polypeptide(L)'
;MMAPKAVVYTVFLAIWVGGLALLGACSDAGSGFWATSKAPSEDALAEDATCRDELASPKVAPMAAAMRAMLLQAETMRAYLISDSAQSSPPPAWAPMPFEKQTSTDSNVVTPDFLRRASDYHKAFEKVGREPTPEHFNAVVAQCVQCHESNCPGPIKRINRLRIEI
;
A
#
# COMPACT_ATOMS: atom_id res chain seq x y z
N MET A 1 -54.20 -10.07 28.25
CA MET A 1 -53.82 -10.36 29.66
C MET A 1 -52.41 -9.84 29.87
N MET A 2 -52.23 -9.15 31.01
CA MET A 2 -51.11 -8.38 31.56
C MET A 2 -49.73 -8.34 30.84
N ALA A 3 -49.24 -7.11 30.68
CA ALA A 3 -47.87 -6.69 30.39
C ALA A 3 -46.99 -6.65 31.69
N PRO A 4 -45.88 -5.89 31.79
CA PRO A 4 -44.53 -6.16 31.27
C PRO A 4 -43.45 -6.02 32.38
N LYS A 5 -42.17 -6.25 32.08
CA LYS A 5 -41.06 -5.68 32.89
C LYS A 5 -40.02 -5.02 32.00
N ALA A 6 -40.11 -3.71 31.92
CA ALA A 6 -39.05 -2.81 31.46
C ALA A 6 -37.93 -2.77 32.51
N VAL A 7 -36.67 -2.85 32.07
CA VAL A 7 -35.52 -2.53 32.91
C VAL A 7 -34.99 -1.19 32.45
N VAL A 8 -35.22 -0.21 33.33
CA VAL A 8 -34.72 1.16 33.27
C VAL A 8 -33.27 1.13 33.72
N TYR A 9 -32.31 1.51 32.87
CA TYR A 9 -30.97 1.87 33.33
C TYR A 9 -30.85 3.38 33.38
N THR A 10 -30.70 3.84 34.62
CA THR A 10 -30.60 5.22 35.05
C THR A 10 -29.36 5.91 34.51
N VAL A 11 -29.58 7.11 33.99
CA VAL A 11 -28.62 8.18 33.71
C VAL A 11 -27.75 8.43 34.95
N PHE A 12 -26.44 8.22 34.84
CA PHE A 12 -25.46 8.81 35.76
C PHE A 12 -24.86 10.06 35.12
N LEU A 13 -25.37 11.21 35.59
CA LEU A 13 -24.78 12.52 35.37
C LEU A 13 -23.62 12.66 36.37
N ALA A 14 -22.38 12.75 35.89
CA ALA A 14 -21.26 13.22 36.69
C ALA A 14 -20.47 14.23 35.86
N ILE A 15 -20.80 15.49 36.12
CA ILE A 15 -20.09 16.69 35.70
C ILE A 15 -18.68 16.64 36.34
N TRP A 16 -17.64 16.68 35.53
CA TRP A 16 -16.33 17.15 35.97
C TRP A 16 -15.93 18.36 35.12
N VAL A 17 -16.10 19.53 35.75
CA VAL A 17 -15.46 20.79 35.37
C VAL A 17 -13.98 20.66 35.71
N GLY A 18 -13.11 20.96 34.74
CA GLY A 18 -11.67 20.98 34.96
C GLY A 18 -10.90 21.25 33.69
N GLY A 19 -10.95 22.51 33.21
CA GLY A 19 -10.00 22.97 32.21
C GLY A 19 -8.62 23.16 32.83
N LEU A 20 -7.57 22.85 32.06
CA LEU A 20 -6.38 23.68 32.01
C LEU A 20 -5.55 23.32 30.77
N ALA A 21 -5.25 24.35 29.99
CA ALA A 21 -4.32 24.30 28.88
C ALA A 21 -2.91 23.93 29.36
N LEU A 22 -2.19 23.13 28.57
CA LEU A 22 -0.73 23.16 28.48
C LEU A 22 -0.32 22.78 27.07
N LEU A 23 -0.20 23.83 26.25
CA LEU A 23 0.61 23.86 25.03
C LEU A 23 2.09 23.68 25.40
N GLY A 24 2.80 22.91 24.58
CA GLY A 24 4.23 23.12 24.32
C GLY A 24 5.20 22.42 25.28
N ALA A 25 5.73 21.27 24.84
CA ALA A 25 7.02 20.78 25.29
C ALA A 25 7.90 20.51 24.07
N CYS A 26 8.59 21.57 23.62
CA CYS A 26 9.88 21.46 22.94
C CYS A 26 10.90 22.21 23.80
N SER A 27 11.86 21.49 24.38
CA SER A 27 13.23 21.94 24.63
C SER A 27 14.08 20.80 25.17
N ASP A 28 14.88 20.28 24.25
CA ASP A 28 16.30 19.92 24.29
C ASP A 28 17.08 19.68 25.62
N ALA A 29 18.07 18.80 25.43
CA ALA A 29 19.42 18.78 26.02
C ALA A 29 19.72 17.96 27.29
N GLY A 30 20.52 16.91 27.05
CA GLY A 30 21.65 16.44 27.87
C GLY A 30 21.35 15.25 28.78
N SER A 31 22.17 14.22 28.95
CA SER A 31 23.54 13.86 28.57
C SER A 31 23.76 12.45 29.19
N GLY A 32 24.61 11.53 28.77
CA GLY A 32 25.64 11.44 27.75
C GLY A 32 26.39 10.12 27.97
N PHE A 33 27.31 9.74 27.08
CA PHE A 33 28.50 8.95 27.43
C PHE A 33 29.49 8.93 26.25
N TRP A 34 30.57 9.70 26.38
CA TRP A 34 31.87 9.69 25.68
C TRP A 34 32.08 8.77 24.44
N ALA A 35 32.43 9.39 23.32
CA ALA A 35 33.57 8.97 22.51
C ALA A 35 34.15 10.22 21.83
N THR A 36 35.32 10.63 22.30
CA THR A 36 36.10 11.75 21.78
C THR A 36 36.51 11.51 20.34
N SER A 37 36.04 12.34 19.41
CA SER A 37 36.80 12.65 18.21
C SER A 37 36.74 14.15 17.97
N LYS A 38 37.92 14.71 17.72
CA LYS A 38 38.19 16.12 17.49
C LYS A 38 37.33 16.62 16.32
N ALA A 39 36.49 17.63 16.56
CA ALA A 39 35.76 18.31 15.50
C ALA A 39 36.78 18.97 14.54
N PRO A 40 36.70 18.72 13.22
CA PRO A 40 37.46 19.48 12.25
C PRO A 40 36.93 20.92 12.19
N SER A 41 37.85 21.86 12.06
CA SER A 41 37.61 23.30 12.01
C SER A 41 36.70 23.71 10.84
N GLU A 42 35.96 24.80 11.04
CA GLU A 42 34.90 25.34 10.17
C GLU A 42 35.38 25.82 8.78
N ASP A 43 36.68 25.73 8.49
CA ASP A 43 37.27 26.05 7.18
C ASP A 43 37.36 24.84 6.21
N ALA A 44 36.77 23.69 6.55
CA ALA A 44 36.78 22.48 5.72
C ALA A 44 35.44 22.19 4.99
N LEU A 45 34.57 23.18 4.86
CA LEU A 45 33.38 23.14 3.98
C LEU A 45 33.63 24.00 2.73
N ALA A 46 34.73 23.73 2.04
CA ALA A 46 34.93 24.20 0.67
C ALA A 46 34.26 23.22 -0.30
N GLU A 47 33.06 23.60 -0.72
CA GLU A 47 32.39 23.31 -2.00
C GLU A 47 32.82 22.05 -2.79
N ASP A 48 32.11 20.94 -2.56
CA ASP A 48 31.58 20.14 -3.68
C ASP A 48 30.06 20.37 -3.72
N ALA A 49 29.69 21.55 -4.19
CA ALA A 49 28.30 21.93 -4.45
C ALA A 49 27.88 21.41 -5.84
N THR A 50 28.10 20.12 -6.13
CA THR A 50 27.51 19.47 -7.32
C THR A 50 26.47 18.42 -6.97
N CYS A 51 25.74 18.61 -5.87
CA CYS A 51 24.39 18.08 -5.77
C CYS A 51 23.49 18.85 -6.74
N ARG A 52 23.51 18.42 -8.02
CA ARG A 52 22.78 19.06 -9.13
C ARG A 52 21.30 19.22 -8.77
N ASP A 53 20.85 20.47 -8.78
CA ASP A 53 19.48 20.91 -8.50
C ASP A 53 18.49 20.63 -9.65
N GLU A 54 18.80 19.69 -10.56
CA GLU A 54 17.92 19.37 -11.70
C GLU A 54 18.05 17.89 -12.09
N LEU A 55 17.83 16.97 -11.13
CA LEU A 55 17.44 15.62 -11.48
C LEU A 55 15.97 15.66 -11.90
N ALA A 56 15.73 15.93 -13.19
CA ALA A 56 14.42 15.72 -13.78
C ALA A 56 13.92 14.33 -13.35
N SER A 57 12.79 14.30 -12.65
CA SER A 57 12.19 13.06 -12.17
C SER A 57 12.15 12.06 -13.33
N PRO A 58 12.71 10.84 -13.19
CA PRO A 58 12.83 9.93 -14.31
C PRO A 58 11.42 9.69 -14.88
N LYS A 59 11.24 9.99 -16.17
CA LYS A 59 9.96 9.74 -16.85
C LYS A 59 9.65 8.25 -16.73
N VAL A 60 8.66 7.91 -15.91
CA VAL A 60 8.21 6.54 -15.76
C VAL A 60 7.50 6.10 -17.03
N ALA A 61 7.92 4.97 -17.61
CA ALA A 61 7.23 4.41 -18.77
C ALA A 61 5.75 4.11 -18.41
N PRO A 62 4.81 4.26 -19.35
CA PRO A 62 3.39 3.99 -19.13
C PRO A 62 3.11 2.62 -18.50
N MET A 63 3.83 1.57 -18.94
CA MET A 63 3.68 0.24 -18.35
C MET A 63 4.10 0.20 -16.87
N ALA A 64 5.20 0.87 -16.51
CA ALA A 64 5.65 0.94 -15.12
C ALA A 64 4.65 1.71 -14.23
N ALA A 65 3.98 2.73 -14.78
CA ALA A 65 2.89 3.40 -14.08
C ALA A 65 1.68 2.46 -13.89
N ALA A 66 1.30 1.69 -14.91
CA ALA A 66 0.23 0.71 -14.82
C ALA A 66 0.52 -0.38 -13.77
N MET A 67 1.75 -0.90 -13.70
CA MET A 67 2.15 -1.87 -12.67
C MET A 67 2.01 -1.33 -11.25
N ARG A 68 2.33 -0.04 -11.03
CA ARG A 68 2.12 0.62 -9.74
C ARG A 68 0.64 0.75 -9.41
N ALA A 69 -0.18 1.12 -10.39
CA ALA A 69 -1.63 1.23 -10.22
C ALA A 69 -2.26 -0.15 -9.90
N MET A 70 -1.80 -1.23 -10.54
CA MET A 70 -2.22 -2.61 -10.21
C MET A 70 -1.93 -2.99 -8.77
N LEU A 71 -0.75 -2.63 -8.27
CA LEU A 71 -0.39 -2.89 -6.88
C LEU A 71 -1.28 -2.12 -5.90
N LEU A 72 -1.53 -0.84 -6.16
CA LEU A 72 -2.43 -0.03 -5.33
C LEU A 72 -3.85 -0.61 -5.33
N GLN A 73 -4.36 -1.02 -6.50
CA GLN A 73 -5.66 -1.67 -6.58
C GLN A 73 -5.69 -3.01 -5.82
N ALA A 74 -4.63 -3.81 -5.88
CA ALA A 74 -4.56 -5.05 -5.12
C ALA A 74 -4.50 -4.79 -3.60
N GLU A 75 -3.85 -3.70 -3.16
CA GLU A 75 -3.85 -3.27 -1.75
C GLU A 75 -5.26 -2.87 -1.29
N THR A 76 -6.05 -2.17 -2.11
CA THR A 76 -7.44 -1.81 -1.78
C THR A 76 -8.39 -3.01 -1.80
N MET A 77 -8.20 -3.93 -2.76
CA MET A 77 -8.90 -5.21 -2.81
C MET A 77 -8.66 -6.01 -1.52
N ARG A 78 -7.39 -6.16 -1.13
CA ARG A 78 -7.01 -6.85 0.11
C ARG A 78 -7.67 -6.21 1.33
N ALA A 79 -7.59 -4.88 1.44
CA ALA A 79 -8.18 -4.15 2.56
C ALA A 79 -9.69 -4.36 2.68
N TYR A 80 -10.40 -4.38 1.55
CA TYR A 80 -11.83 -4.70 1.53
C TYR A 80 -12.09 -6.12 2.05
N LEU A 81 -11.37 -7.12 1.51
CA LEU A 81 -11.57 -8.54 1.81
C LEU A 81 -11.28 -8.95 3.26
N ILE A 82 -10.37 -8.23 3.94
CA ILE A 82 -10.06 -8.49 5.36
C ILE A 82 -10.89 -7.64 6.33
N SER A 83 -11.71 -6.71 5.81
CA SER A 83 -12.55 -5.85 6.63
C SER A 83 -13.93 -6.45 6.83
N ASP A 84 -14.62 -6.05 7.91
CA ASP A 84 -16.03 -6.38 8.13
C ASP A 84 -16.96 -5.85 7.02
N SER A 85 -16.47 -4.93 6.18
CA SER A 85 -17.18 -4.40 5.01
C SER A 85 -17.46 -5.49 3.97
N ALA A 86 -16.62 -6.53 3.88
CA ALA A 86 -16.85 -7.65 2.97
C ALA A 86 -18.16 -8.39 3.27
N GLN A 87 -18.64 -8.32 4.52
CA GLN A 87 -19.89 -8.98 4.95
C GLN A 87 -21.12 -8.07 4.84
N SER A 88 -20.92 -6.75 4.73
CA SER A 88 -21.97 -5.74 4.95
C SER A 88 -22.16 -4.77 3.78
N SER A 89 -21.28 -4.77 2.79
CA SER A 89 -21.36 -3.87 1.63
C SER A 89 -20.84 -4.55 0.36
N PRO A 90 -21.41 -4.23 -0.82
CA PRO A 90 -20.89 -4.75 -2.08
C PRO A 90 -19.44 -4.29 -2.30
N PRO A 91 -18.63 -5.06 -3.06
CA PRO A 91 -17.27 -4.67 -3.36
C PRO A 91 -17.26 -3.38 -4.20
N PRO A 92 -16.24 -2.53 -4.03
CA PRO A 92 -16.04 -1.40 -4.94
C PRO A 92 -15.78 -1.91 -6.36
N ALA A 93 -16.17 -1.11 -7.36
CA ALA A 93 -15.89 -1.43 -8.76
C ALA A 93 -14.39 -1.34 -9.03
N TRP A 94 -13.69 -2.49 -9.02
CA TRP A 94 -12.29 -2.55 -9.41
C TRP A 94 -12.14 -2.44 -10.92
N ALA A 95 -11.28 -1.53 -11.38
CA ALA A 95 -11.13 -1.25 -12.79
C ALA A 95 -10.19 -2.27 -13.45
N PRO A 96 -10.57 -2.87 -14.59
CA PRO A 96 -9.63 -3.65 -15.39
C PRO A 96 -8.51 -2.74 -15.91
N MET A 97 -7.26 -3.18 -15.79
CA MET A 97 -6.10 -2.42 -16.26
C MET A 97 -5.46 -3.09 -17.47
N PRO A 98 -5.57 -2.52 -18.69
CA PRO A 98 -4.95 -3.07 -19.89
C PRO A 98 -3.46 -2.73 -19.94
N PHE A 99 -2.70 -3.26 -18.99
CA PHE A 99 -1.27 -2.97 -18.83
C PHE A 99 -0.44 -3.53 -19.99
N GLU A 100 -0.90 -4.60 -20.62
CA GLU A 100 -0.26 -5.23 -21.77
C GLU A 100 -0.26 -4.35 -23.03
N LYS A 101 -1.10 -3.31 -23.06
CA LYS A 101 -1.18 -2.33 -24.15
C LYS A 101 -0.29 -1.11 -23.93
N GLN A 102 0.36 -1.01 -22.77
CA GLN A 102 1.16 0.15 -22.40
C GLN A 102 2.58 0.02 -22.94
N THR A 103 3.20 1.15 -23.27
CA THR A 103 4.61 1.17 -23.68
C THR A 103 5.51 0.78 -22.51
N SER A 104 6.33 -0.25 -22.72
CA SER A 104 7.35 -0.70 -21.77
C SER A 104 8.64 0.11 -21.90
N THR A 105 9.46 0.11 -20.85
CA THR A 105 10.83 0.68 -20.91
C THR A 105 11.75 -0.18 -21.79
N ASP A 106 11.52 -1.50 -21.80
CA ASP A 106 12.22 -2.48 -22.63
C ASP A 106 11.19 -3.26 -23.45
N SER A 107 11.28 -3.17 -24.77
CA SER A 107 10.36 -3.85 -25.70
C SER A 107 10.48 -5.37 -25.66
N ASN A 108 11.61 -5.91 -25.20
CA ASN A 108 11.83 -7.36 -25.13
C ASN A 108 11.01 -8.04 -24.03
N VAL A 109 10.44 -7.27 -23.10
CA VAL A 109 9.57 -7.78 -22.02
C VAL A 109 8.21 -8.23 -22.55
N VAL A 110 7.74 -7.64 -23.66
CA VAL A 110 6.43 -7.96 -24.24
C VAL A 110 6.54 -9.19 -25.14
N THR A 111 6.65 -10.35 -24.51
CA THR A 111 6.76 -11.66 -25.17
C THR A 111 5.39 -12.35 -25.31
N PRO A 112 5.27 -13.43 -26.10
CA PRO A 112 4.07 -14.27 -26.09
C PRO A 112 3.74 -14.83 -24.69
N ASP A 113 4.75 -15.14 -23.87
CA ASP A 113 4.56 -15.57 -22.48
C ASP A 113 3.96 -14.45 -21.63
N PHE A 114 4.46 -13.22 -21.76
CA PHE A 114 3.89 -12.04 -21.11
C PHE A 114 2.42 -11.85 -21.44
N LEU A 115 2.04 -11.93 -22.72
CA LEU A 115 0.65 -11.77 -23.15
C LEU A 115 -0.27 -12.88 -22.62
N ARG A 116 0.23 -14.13 -22.58
CA ARG A 116 -0.50 -15.25 -21.96
C ARG A 116 -0.74 -14.97 -20.47
N ARG A 117 0.28 -14.57 -19.73
CA ARG A 117 0.15 -14.26 -18.29
C ARG A 117 -0.74 -13.06 -18.03
N ALA A 118 -0.73 -12.07 -18.92
CA ALA A 118 -1.69 -10.97 -18.85
C ALA A 118 -3.13 -11.47 -19.00
N SER A 119 -3.39 -12.38 -19.95
CA SER A 119 -4.70 -13.03 -20.09
C SER A 119 -5.10 -13.79 -18.81
N ASP A 120 -4.20 -14.54 -18.20
CA ASP A 120 -4.48 -15.31 -17.00
C ASP A 120 -4.71 -14.41 -15.77
N TYR A 121 -3.98 -13.29 -15.66
CA TYR A 121 -4.28 -12.23 -14.70
C TYR A 121 -5.70 -11.69 -14.88
N HIS A 122 -6.09 -11.32 -16.11
CA HIS A 122 -7.41 -10.77 -16.39
C HIS A 122 -8.54 -11.74 -16.02
N LYS A 123 -8.38 -13.04 -16.30
CA LYS A 123 -9.35 -14.07 -15.88
C LYS A 123 -9.46 -14.16 -14.35
N ALA A 124 -8.33 -14.15 -13.64
CA ALA A 124 -8.34 -14.18 -12.19
C ALA A 124 -8.96 -12.91 -11.59
N PHE A 125 -8.67 -11.75 -12.17
CA PHE A 125 -9.20 -10.46 -11.78
C PHE A 125 -10.72 -10.39 -11.97
N GLU A 126 -11.21 -10.89 -13.11
CA GLU A 126 -12.65 -11.00 -13.37
C GLU A 126 -13.33 -11.93 -12.35
N LYS A 127 -12.68 -13.05 -12.01
CA LYS A 127 -13.20 -14.00 -11.02
C LYS A 127 -13.37 -13.38 -9.65
N VAL A 128 -12.35 -12.68 -9.13
CA VAL A 128 -12.46 -12.00 -7.83
C VAL A 128 -13.45 -10.83 -7.87
N GLY A 129 -13.61 -10.17 -9.02
CA GLY A 129 -14.65 -9.15 -9.21
C GLY A 129 -16.07 -9.70 -9.07
N ARG A 130 -16.32 -10.94 -9.53
CA ARG A 130 -17.62 -11.63 -9.37
C ARG A 130 -17.78 -12.26 -7.98
N GLU A 131 -16.73 -12.87 -7.48
CA GLU A 131 -16.71 -13.66 -6.25
C GLU A 131 -15.55 -13.18 -5.36
N PRO A 132 -15.74 -12.09 -4.59
CA PRO A 132 -14.69 -11.43 -3.83
C PRO A 132 -14.35 -12.24 -2.57
N THR A 133 -13.57 -13.31 -2.73
CA THR A 133 -13.09 -14.15 -1.62
C THR A 133 -11.55 -14.09 -1.50
N PRO A 134 -10.99 -14.37 -0.31
CA PRO A 134 -9.54 -14.50 -0.12
C PRO A 134 -8.87 -15.46 -1.11
N GLU A 135 -9.51 -16.58 -1.45
CA GLU A 135 -8.98 -17.58 -2.39
C GLU A 135 -8.85 -17.01 -3.80
N HIS A 136 -9.88 -16.33 -4.30
CA HIS A 136 -9.85 -15.72 -5.63
C HIS A 136 -8.90 -14.53 -5.70
N PHE A 137 -8.80 -13.76 -4.62
CA PHE A 137 -7.78 -12.72 -4.52
C PHE A 137 -6.36 -13.29 -4.52
N ASN A 138 -6.11 -14.36 -3.76
CA ASN A 138 -4.82 -15.04 -3.76
C ASN A 138 -4.49 -15.63 -5.14
N ALA A 139 -5.49 -16.01 -5.94
CA ALA A 139 -5.29 -16.41 -7.34
C ALA A 139 -4.82 -15.22 -8.21
N VAL A 140 -5.33 -14.00 -8.00
CA VAL A 140 -4.80 -12.78 -8.65
C VAL A 140 -3.34 -12.54 -8.25
N VAL A 141 -3.03 -12.59 -6.95
CA VAL A 141 -1.66 -12.40 -6.44
C VAL A 141 -0.70 -13.44 -7.03
N ALA A 142 -1.15 -14.68 -7.20
CA ALA A 142 -0.35 -15.73 -7.85
C ALA A 142 -0.01 -15.39 -9.30
N GLN A 143 -0.93 -14.78 -10.07
CA GLN A 143 -0.64 -14.35 -11.44
C GLN A 143 0.38 -13.19 -11.48
N CYS A 144 0.32 -12.27 -10.50
CA CYS A 144 1.35 -11.23 -10.35
C CYS A 144 2.74 -11.85 -10.18
N VAL A 145 2.88 -12.82 -9.27
CA VAL A 145 4.15 -13.50 -9.00
C VAL A 145 4.66 -14.24 -10.24
N GLN A 146 3.80 -15.02 -10.89
CA GLN A 146 4.16 -15.79 -12.09
C GLN A 146 4.66 -14.92 -13.25
N CYS A 147 4.06 -13.73 -13.45
CA CYS A 147 4.54 -12.77 -14.45
C CYS A 147 5.90 -12.18 -14.07
N HIS A 148 6.08 -11.82 -12.79
CA HIS A 148 7.34 -11.22 -12.33
C HIS A 148 8.50 -12.20 -12.25
N GLU A 149 8.26 -13.50 -12.05
CA GLU A 149 9.31 -14.52 -12.08
C GLU A 149 9.87 -14.78 -13.48
N SER A 150 9.11 -14.46 -14.53
CA SER A 150 9.40 -14.85 -15.91
C SER A 150 9.78 -13.70 -16.83
N ASN A 151 9.18 -12.51 -16.67
CA ASN A 151 9.29 -11.44 -17.65
C ASN A 151 10.01 -10.19 -17.12
N CYS A 152 9.76 -9.81 -15.87
CA CYS A 152 10.40 -8.66 -15.25
C CYS A 152 10.46 -8.87 -13.74
N PRO A 153 11.64 -9.15 -13.14
CA PRO A 153 11.78 -9.40 -11.71
C PRO A 153 11.50 -8.12 -10.92
N GLY A 154 10.21 -7.87 -10.70
CA GLY A 154 9.69 -6.75 -9.93
C GLY A 154 9.81 -7.02 -8.43
N PRO A 155 9.05 -6.29 -7.59
CA PRO A 155 9.14 -6.43 -6.14
C PRO A 155 8.37 -7.66 -5.63
N ILE A 156 8.79 -8.88 -6.01
CA ILE A 156 8.13 -10.15 -5.66
C ILE A 156 7.88 -10.27 -4.15
N LYS A 157 8.86 -9.89 -3.31
CA LYS A 157 8.70 -9.86 -1.85
C LYS A 157 7.51 -9.00 -1.39
N ARG A 158 7.25 -7.85 -2.05
CA ARG A 158 6.11 -6.99 -1.74
C ARG A 158 4.80 -7.62 -2.20
N ILE A 159 4.79 -8.21 -3.39
CA ILE A 159 3.60 -8.87 -3.95
C ILE A 159 3.16 -10.04 -3.06
N ASN A 160 4.11 -10.85 -2.59
CA ASN A 160 3.79 -11.98 -1.71
C ASN A 160 3.14 -11.57 -0.38
N ARG A 161 3.43 -10.36 0.14
CA ARG A 161 2.78 -9.83 1.35
C ARG A 161 1.32 -9.46 1.15
N LEU A 162 0.84 -9.41 -0.08
CA LEU A 162 -0.58 -9.18 -0.34
C LEU A 162 -1.43 -10.37 0.05
N ARG A 163 -0.88 -11.60 0.01
CA ARG A 163 -1.66 -12.81 0.27
C ARG A 163 -2.42 -12.72 1.60
N ILE A 164 -3.64 -13.24 1.57
CA ILE A 164 -4.50 -13.36 2.75
C ILE A 164 -4.36 -14.80 3.24
N GLU A 165 -4.10 -14.97 4.54
CA GLU A 165 -4.12 -16.28 5.19
C GLU A 165 -5.56 -16.77 5.27
N ILE A 166 -5.78 -18.05 4.96
CA ILE A 166 -7.09 -18.68 4.83
C ILE A 166 -7.17 -19.82 5.87
#